data_AF-A0A031LIV0-F1
#
_entry.id   AF-A0A031LIV0-F1
#
_cell.length_a   1.000
_cell.length_b   1.000
_cell.length_c   1.000
_cell.angle_alpha   90.00
_cell.angle_beta   90.00
_cell.angle_gamma   90.00
#
_symmetry.space_group_name_H-M   'P 1'
#
loop_
_entity.id
_entity.type
_entity.pdbx_description
1 polymer ?
#
loop_
_entity_poly.entity_id
_entity_poly.type
_entity_poly.pdbx_seq_one_letter_code
_entity_poly.pdbx_strand_id
1 'polypeptide(L)'
;MIALRKSVIDWFNGTFKVNKSHVRGLEKKVTKTHTSREVYLNERLTLALKALLQFKKDQGYQTDYVMLCPKMKESLFNKKPP
;
A
#
# COMPACT_ATOMS: atom_id res chain seq x y z
N MET A 1 -0.09 9.78 1.99
CA MET A 1 -0.33 8.39 2.46
C MET A 1 0.41 7.42 1.54
N ILE A 2 0.82 6.22 1.97
CA ILE A 2 1.60 5.26 1.17
C ILE A 2 0.68 4.22 0.52
N ALA A 3 0.81 3.99 -0.78
CA ALA A 3 -0.02 3.04 -1.51
C ALA A 3 0.47 1.61 -1.33
N LEU A 4 0.07 0.96 -0.24
CA LEU A 4 0.44 -0.42 0.05
C LEU A 4 -0.33 -1.39 -0.86
N ARG A 5 0.40 -2.24 -1.58
CA ARG A 5 -0.17 -3.31 -2.41
C ARG A 5 -0.09 -4.65 -1.69
N LYS A 6 -0.97 -5.59 -2.03
CA LYS A 6 -0.92 -6.96 -1.48
C LYS A 6 0.41 -7.65 -1.77
N SER A 7 1.00 -7.42 -2.93
CA SER A 7 2.25 -8.05 -3.38
C SER A 7 3.51 -7.59 -2.65
N VAL A 8 3.48 -6.48 -1.90
CA VAL A 8 4.63 -6.03 -1.10
C VAL A 8 4.62 -6.57 0.33
N ILE A 9 3.63 -7.39 0.68
CA ILE A 9 3.56 -8.09 1.97
C ILE A 9 4.19 -9.48 1.80
N ASP A 10 5.22 -9.75 2.57
CA ASP A 10 5.82 -11.06 2.72
C ASP A 10 5.21 -11.75 3.95
N TRP A 11 4.32 -12.70 3.70
CA TRP A 11 3.64 -13.45 4.76
C TRP A 11 4.51 -14.50 5.43
N PHE A 12 5.58 -14.94 4.76
CA PHE A 12 6.49 -15.94 5.30
C PHE A 12 7.42 -15.28 6.34
N ASN A 13 8.00 -14.14 5.97
CA ASN A 13 8.87 -13.37 6.87
C ASN A 13 8.09 -12.45 7.83
N GLY A 14 6.78 -12.29 7.60
CA GLY A 14 5.96 -11.36 8.38
C GLY A 14 6.43 -9.92 8.21
N THR A 15 6.81 -9.51 7.02
CA THR A 15 7.28 -8.14 6.73
C THR A 15 6.51 -7.52 5.58
N PHE A 16 6.55 -6.19 5.47
CA PHE A 16 6.12 -5.51 4.25
C PHE A 16 7.08 -4.40 3.87
N LYS A 17 7.21 -4.17 2.55
CA LYS A 17 8.09 -3.14 2.01
C LYS A 17 7.32 -1.85 1.73
N VAL A 18 7.81 -0.77 2.33
CA VAL A 18 7.34 0.59 2.12
C VAL A 18 8.31 1.29 1.17
N ASN A 19 7.85 1.52 -0.05
CA ASN A 19 8.59 2.32 -1.02
C ASN A 19 8.02 3.74 -1.04
N LYS A 20 8.86 4.73 -0.71
CA LYS A 20 8.53 6.15 -0.85
C LYS A 20 9.38 6.75 -1.97
N SER A 21 8.71 7.18 -3.03
CA SER A 21 9.30 8.03 -4.06
C SER A 21 8.79 9.45 -3.85
N HIS A 22 9.68 10.37 -3.48
CA HIS A 22 9.37 11.80 -3.38
C HIS A 22 9.78 12.50 -4.68
N VAL A 23 8.89 13.29 -5.28
CA VAL A 23 9.18 14.14 -6.45
C VAL A 23 9.09 15.60 -6.01
N ARG A 24 10.09 16.44 -6.34
CA ARG A 24 10.10 17.89 -6.02
C ARG A 24 10.02 18.72 -7.31
N GLY A 25 8.87 19.37 -7.56
CA GLY A 25 8.71 20.56 -8.41
C GLY A 25 8.77 20.39 -9.93
N LEU A 26 8.00 21.24 -10.65
CA LEU A 26 7.80 21.21 -12.11
C LEU A 26 9.05 21.61 -12.94
N GLU A 27 10.01 22.32 -12.35
CA GLU A 27 11.22 22.83 -13.04
C GLU A 27 12.44 21.90 -13.01
N LYS A 28 12.39 20.77 -12.31
CA LYS A 28 13.61 20.08 -11.91
C LYS A 28 13.81 18.77 -12.66
N LYS A 29 14.94 18.66 -13.38
CA LYS A 29 15.55 17.38 -13.79
C LYS A 29 15.95 16.59 -12.53
N VAL A 30 15.03 15.87 -11.85
CA VAL A 30 15.32 15.32 -10.50
C VAL A 30 15.66 13.83 -10.47
N THR A 31 16.70 13.54 -9.71
CA THR A 31 17.04 12.24 -9.09
C THR A 31 15.87 11.72 -8.25
N LYS A 32 15.32 10.56 -8.60
CA LYS A 32 14.33 9.86 -7.75
C LYS A 32 15.05 9.28 -6.53
N THR A 33 14.84 9.85 -5.35
CA THR A 33 15.30 9.20 -4.12
C THR A 33 14.36 8.04 -3.79
N HIS A 34 14.78 6.83 -4.09
CA HIS A 34 14.08 5.60 -3.70
C HIS A 34 14.46 5.27 -2.26
N THR A 35 13.58 5.61 -1.31
CA THR A 35 13.70 5.08 0.06
C THR A 35 12.79 3.87 0.19
N SER A 36 13.40 2.69 0.34
CA SER A 36 12.72 1.46 0.69
C SER A 36 12.98 1.14 2.15
N ARG A 37 11.93 0.82 2.90
CA ARG A 37 12.02 0.34 4.28
C ARG A 37 11.22 -0.94 4.40
N GLU A 38 11.78 -1.90 5.11
CA GLU A 38 11.09 -3.12 5.49
C GLU A 38 10.55 -2.97 6.91
N VAL A 39 9.28 -3.32 7.10
CA VAL A 39 8.57 -3.17 8.36
C VAL A 39 8.05 -4.52 8.79
N TYR A 40 8.34 -4.92 10.03
CA TYR A 40 7.85 -6.16 10.60
C TYR A 40 6.37 -6.05 11.00
N LEU A 41 5.63 -7.12 10.72
CA LEU A 41 4.26 -7.36 11.13
C LEU A 41 4.29 -8.24 12.37
N ASN A 42 3.73 -7.74 13.47
CA ASN A 42 3.43 -8.62 14.59
C ASN A 42 2.24 -9.52 14.26
N GLU A 43 2.01 -10.54 15.08
CA GLU A 43 0.93 -11.52 14.86
C GLU A 43 -0.46 -10.87 14.78
N ARG A 44 -0.73 -9.89 15.66
CA ARG A 44 -1.99 -9.13 15.65
C ARG A 44 -2.23 -8.40 14.34
N LEU A 45 -1.22 -7.71 13.81
CA LEU A 45 -1.27 -7.02 12.52
C LEU A 45 -1.45 -8.02 11.38
N THR A 46 -0.78 -9.16 11.45
CA THR A 46 -0.89 -10.22 10.43
C THR A 46 -2.32 -10.76 10.36
N LEU A 47 -2.93 -11.06 11.50
CA LEU A 47 -4.32 -11.51 11.58
C LEU A 47 -5.29 -10.44 11.07
N ALA A 48 -5.11 -9.18 11.49
CA ALA A 48 -5.94 -8.07 11.04
C ALA A 48 -5.85 -7.86 9.52
N LEU A 49 -4.65 -7.95 8.94
CA LEU A 49 -4.46 -7.83 7.50
C LEU A 49 -5.10 -8.99 6.74
N LYS A 50 -4.95 -10.23 7.20
CA LYS A 50 -5.61 -11.39 6.59
C LYS A 50 -7.14 -11.26 6.63
N ALA A 51 -7.70 -10.86 7.76
CA ALA A 51 -9.14 -10.61 7.90
C ALA A 51 -9.63 -9.51 6.96
N LEU A 52 -8.87 -8.41 6.83
CA LEU A 52 -9.18 -7.32 5.89
C LEU A 52 -9.16 -7.79 4.43
N LEU A 53 -8.21 -8.65 4.07
CA LEU A 53 -8.13 -9.21 2.71
C LEU A 53 -9.27 -10.17 2.41
N GLN A 54 -9.67 -10.98 3.38
CA GLN A 54 -10.82 -11.87 3.27
C GLN A 54 -12.11 -11.07 3.10
N PHE A 55 -12.36 -10.09 3.99
CA PHE A 55 -13.50 -9.17 3.88
C PHE A 55 -13.59 -8.53 2.50
N LYS A 56 -12.46 -8.13 1.92
CA LYS A 56 -12.44 -7.55 0.57
C LYS A 56 -12.84 -8.54 -0.52
N LYS A 57 -12.41 -9.80 -0.39
CA LYS A 57 -12.79 -10.86 -1.32
C LYS A 57 -14.30 -11.12 -1.24
N ASP A 58 -14.83 -11.21 -0.02
CA ASP A 58 -16.25 -11.47 0.24
C ASP A 58 -17.15 -10.34 -0.30
N GLN A 59 -16.67 -9.10 -0.23
CA GLN A 59 -17.37 -7.91 -0.75
C GLN A 59 -17.13 -7.64 -2.25
N GLY A 60 -16.36 -8.49 -2.94
CA GLY A 60 -16.12 -8.40 -4.38
C GLY A 60 -15.17 -7.27 -4.81
N TYR A 61 -14.29 -6.77 -3.95
CA TYR A 61 -13.34 -5.72 -4.32
C TYR A 61 -12.23 -6.25 -5.23
N GLN A 62 -12.20 -5.80 -6.49
CA GLN A 62 -11.16 -6.14 -7.48
C GLN A 62 -9.97 -5.18 -7.44
N THR A 63 -9.24 -5.15 -6.33
CA THR A 63 -8.11 -4.22 -6.16
C THR A 63 -6.95 -4.83 -5.39
N ASP A 64 -5.75 -4.50 -5.85
CA ASP A 64 -4.50 -4.91 -5.24
C ASP A 64 -4.07 -4.02 -4.08
N TYR A 65 -4.77 -2.90 -3.85
CA TYR A 65 -4.46 -2.01 -2.74
C TYR A 65 -4.98 -2.55 -1.41
N VAL A 66 -4.16 -2.43 -0.37
CA VAL A 66 -4.50 -2.88 0.99
C VAL A 66 -5.37 -1.86 1.72
N MET A 67 -5.25 -0.56 1.44
CA MET A 67 -6.17 0.46 1.93
C MET A 67 -7.17 0.89 0.85
N LEU A 68 -8.45 0.90 1.20
CA LEU A 68 -9.55 1.32 0.33
C LEU A 68 -10.48 2.27 1.09
N CYS A 69 -11.12 3.17 0.35
CA CYS A 69 -12.23 3.93 0.91
C CYS A 69 -13.50 3.09 0.79
N PRO A 70 -14.16 2.69 1.90
CA PRO A 70 -15.34 1.82 1.85
C PRO A 70 -16.54 2.46 1.13
N LYS A 71 -16.64 3.80 1.12
CA LYS A 71 -17.72 4.52 0.43
C LYS A 71 -17.58 4.53 -1.09
N MET A 72 -16.36 4.70 -1.60
CA MET A 72 -16.12 4.84 -3.05
C MET A 72 -15.73 3.52 -3.72
N LYS A 73 -15.48 2.47 -2.94
CA LYS A 73 -14.88 1.20 -3.37
C LYS A 73 -13.57 1.30 -4.18
N GLU A 74 -13.02 2.50 -4.24
CA GLU A 74 -11.79 2.82 -4.94
C GLU A 74 -10.61 2.95 -3.98
N SER A 75 -9.40 2.88 -4.55
CA SER A 75 -8.19 3.18 -3.81
C SER A 75 -8.18 4.64 -3.36
N LEU A 76 -7.71 4.90 -2.14
CA LEU A 76 -7.53 6.26 -1.59
C LEU A 76 -6.50 7.12 -2.35
N PHE A 77 -5.98 6.64 -3.48
CA PHE A 77 -4.95 7.29 -4.29
C PHE A 77 -5.55 7.86 -5.57
N ASN A 78 -5.58 9.19 -5.66
CA ASN A 78 -5.65 9.85 -6.94
C ASN A 78 -4.24 9.78 -7.57
N LYS A 79 -4.08 9.03 -8.66
CA LYS A 79 -2.82 8.96 -9.41
C LYS A 79 -2.52 10.25 -10.19
N LYS A 80 -3.42 11.23 -10.19
CA LYS A 80 -3.16 12.53 -10.80
C LYS A 80 -1.99 13.21 -10.06
N PRO A 81 -0.96 13.70 -10.78
CA PRO A 81 -0.02 14.62 -10.17
C PRO A 81 -0.77 15.87 -9.69
N PRO A 82 -0.33 16.51 -8.59
CA PRO A 82 -0.82 17.83 -8.21
C PRO A 82 -0.51 18.87 -9.30
#